data_AF-A0A350DK45-F1
#
_entry.id   AF-A0A350DK45-F1
#
_cell.length_a   1.000
_cell.length_b   1.000
_cell.length_c   1.000
_cell.angle_alpha   90.00
_cell.angle_beta   90.00
_cell.angle_gamma   90.00
#
_symmetry.space_group_name_H-M   'P 1'
#
loop_
_entity.id
_entity.type
_entity.pdbx_description
1 polymer ?
#
loop_
_entity_poly.entity_id
_entity_poly.type
_entity_poly.pdbx_seq_one_letter_code
_entity_poly.pdbx_strand_id
1 'polypeptide(L)'
;MVSSQNFSVTPLYHILQRLMRLCRPLCLAVPLWAASTGLVNAESWKVNLQDADIKAFINEVATITNQNFVLDPRINGNVTVISNKALSRDEIFQLFLSVMQVNGIAAIDSGTTIKLVPDNVAKQSGVAVDLRGDSVGEALATRVIYLTNTQA
;
A
#
# COMPACT_ATOMS: atom_id res chain seq x y z
N MET A 1 48.23 -56.31 -42.86
CA MET A 1 47.71 -54.96 -43.18
C MET A 1 48.36 -53.97 -42.24
N VAL A 2 49.28 -53.18 -42.80
CA VAL A 2 50.06 -52.13 -42.14
C VAL A 2 49.32 -50.81 -42.35
N SER A 3 49.13 -50.00 -41.31
CA SER A 3 48.92 -48.56 -41.45
C SER A 3 49.09 -47.92 -40.07
N SER A 4 50.26 -47.38 -39.75
CA SER A 4 50.80 -46.05 -40.13
C SER A 4 50.67 -45.13 -38.92
N GLN A 5 51.75 -45.09 -38.13
CA GLN A 5 52.02 -44.06 -37.14
C GLN A 5 52.64 -42.84 -37.84
N ASN A 6 52.51 -41.68 -37.18
CA ASN A 6 53.15 -40.39 -37.44
C ASN A 6 52.48 -39.53 -38.51
N PHE A 7 51.92 -38.39 -38.10
CA PHE A 7 52.37 -37.09 -38.58
C PHE A 7 52.00 -36.01 -37.56
N SER A 8 53.05 -35.37 -37.05
CA SER A 8 53.01 -34.22 -36.16
C SER A 8 52.50 -32.98 -36.91
N VAL A 9 51.39 -32.40 -36.46
CA VAL A 9 50.87 -31.11 -36.93
C VAL A 9 50.62 -30.20 -35.72
N THR A 10 51.71 -29.85 -35.03
CA THR A 10 51.68 -29.04 -33.79
C THR A 10 52.55 -27.76 -33.77
N PRO A 11 52.73 -26.98 -34.86
CA PRO A 11 53.27 -25.62 -34.69
C PRO A 11 52.25 -24.50 -34.90
N LEU A 12 51.04 -24.77 -35.42
CA LEU A 12 50.09 -23.69 -35.77
C LEU A 12 49.07 -23.34 -34.65
N TYR A 13 48.83 -24.24 -33.69
CA TYR A 13 47.82 -24.03 -32.64
C TYR A 13 48.34 -23.21 -31.44
N HIS A 14 49.66 -23.09 -31.29
CA HIS A 14 50.27 -22.38 -30.16
C HIS A 14 50.16 -20.85 -30.24
N ILE A 15 50.04 -20.29 -31.45
CA ILE A 15 49.95 -18.84 -31.66
C ILE A 15 48.51 -18.33 -31.41
N LEU A 16 47.50 -19.18 -31.62
CA LEU A 16 46.09 -18.85 -31.31
C LEU A 16 45.72 -19.10 -29.84
N GLN A 17 46.46 -19.94 -29.11
CA GLN A 17 46.22 -20.24 -27.69
C GLN A 17 46.71 -19.15 -26.71
N ARG A 18 47.57 -18.22 -27.13
CA ARG A 18 48.06 -17.13 -26.27
C ARG A 18 47.10 -15.94 -26.17
N LEU A 19 46.17 -15.78 -27.10
CA LEU A 19 45.23 -14.65 -27.11
C LEU A 19 43.90 -14.94 -26.38
N MET A 20 43.59 -16.22 -26.11
CA MET A 20 42.33 -16.65 -25.49
C MET A 20 42.49 -17.12 -24.03
N ARG A 21 43.52 -16.62 -23.33
CA ARG A 21 43.83 -16.96 -21.92
C ARG A 21 43.87 -15.77 -20.97
N LEU A 22 43.34 -14.61 -21.37
CA LEU A 22 43.17 -13.46 -20.49
C LEU A 22 41.72 -12.96 -20.43
N CYS A 23 40.75 -13.87 -20.57
CA CYS A 23 39.32 -13.55 -20.38
C CYS A 23 38.57 -14.65 -19.60
N ARG A 24 39.29 -15.55 -18.92
CA ARG A 24 38.71 -16.68 -18.18
C ARG A 24 39.75 -17.23 -17.20
N PRO A 25 39.83 -16.66 -15.98
CA PRO A 25 38.98 -17.24 -14.95
C PRO A 25 38.38 -16.20 -13.99
N LEU A 26 37.33 -16.63 -13.29
CA LEU A 26 36.71 -16.00 -12.13
C LEU A 26 35.51 -15.07 -12.37
N CYS A 27 34.64 -15.43 -13.32
CA CYS A 27 33.19 -15.31 -13.14
C CYS A 27 32.67 -16.32 -12.10
N LEU A 28 33.19 -16.26 -10.87
CA LEU A 28 32.69 -16.99 -9.69
C LEU A 28 32.53 -15.99 -8.53
N ALA A 29 31.86 -14.88 -8.82
CA ALA A 29 31.23 -14.03 -7.85
C ALA A 29 29.83 -13.72 -8.39
N VAL A 30 28.99 -14.77 -8.43
CA VAL A 30 27.54 -14.53 -8.52
C VAL A 30 27.21 -13.80 -7.22
N PRO A 31 26.70 -12.55 -7.27
CA PRO A 31 26.34 -11.87 -6.04
C PRO A 31 25.27 -12.72 -5.37
N LEU A 32 25.61 -13.24 -4.20
CA LEU A 32 24.69 -13.84 -3.24
C LEU A 32 23.82 -12.71 -2.66
N TRP A 33 23.03 -12.07 -3.53
CA TRP A 33 22.11 -10.98 -3.16
C TRP A 33 20.71 -11.23 -3.72
N ALA A 34 20.44 -12.45 -4.20
CA ALA A 34 19.10 -12.89 -4.50
C ALA A 34 18.42 -13.38 -3.22
N ALA A 35 17.28 -12.74 -2.92
CA ALA A 35 16.22 -13.16 -1.99
C ALA A 35 16.42 -12.88 -0.50
N SER A 36 16.43 -11.60 -0.13
CA SER A 36 15.78 -11.14 1.11
C SER A 36 14.48 -10.39 0.78
N THR A 37 13.57 -11.01 0.04
CA THR A 37 12.16 -10.61 0.08
C THR A 37 11.60 -11.12 1.40
N GLY A 38 11.73 -10.32 2.46
CA GLY A 38 11.06 -10.59 3.72
C GLY A 38 9.56 -10.72 3.44
N LEU A 39 8.97 -11.85 3.82
CA LEU A 39 7.53 -12.00 3.96
C LEU A 39 7.08 -10.96 5.00
N VAL A 40 6.55 -9.83 4.52
CA VAL A 40 5.84 -8.88 5.38
C VAL A 40 4.62 -9.64 5.90
N ASN A 41 4.68 -10.09 7.16
CA ASN A 41 3.54 -10.69 7.81
C ASN A 41 2.50 -9.57 8.01
N ALA A 42 1.48 -9.55 7.16
CA ALA A 42 0.38 -8.60 7.28
C ALA A 42 -0.40 -8.95 8.55
N GLU A 43 -0.20 -8.16 9.60
CA GLU A 43 -0.96 -8.28 10.83
C GLU A 43 -2.46 -8.08 10.52
N SER A 44 -3.29 -8.94 11.09
CA SER A 44 -4.73 -8.96 10.82
C SER A 44 -5.50 -9.04 12.13
N TRP A 45 -6.59 -8.29 12.23
CA TRP A 45 -7.40 -8.18 13.44
C TRP A 45 -8.86 -8.50 13.14
N LYS A 46 -9.55 -9.10 14.10
CA LYS A 46 -11.00 -9.29 14.04
C LYS A 46 -11.67 -8.24 14.92
N VAL A 47 -12.51 -7.40 14.32
CA VAL A 47 -13.25 -6.35 15.02
C VAL A 47 -14.68 -6.83 15.29
N ASN A 48 -15.08 -6.88 16.56
CA ASN A 48 -16.47 -7.12 16.95
C ASN A 48 -16.81 -6.22 18.14
N LEU A 49 -17.60 -5.19 17.88
CA LEU A 49 -17.99 -4.18 18.84
C LEU A 49 -19.51 -4.15 18.90
N GLN A 50 -20.06 -4.19 20.11
CA GLN A 50 -21.50 -4.11 20.35
C GLN A 50 -21.74 -2.99 21.35
N ASP A 51 -22.53 -2.01 20.93
CA ASP A 51 -22.88 -0.84 21.75
C ASP A 51 -21.67 -0.13 22.39
N ALA A 52 -20.54 -0.11 21.67
CA ALA A 52 -19.30 0.49 22.16
C ALA A 52 -19.36 2.02 22.08
N ASP A 53 -18.82 2.72 23.07
CA ASP A 53 -18.65 4.18 23.01
C ASP A 53 -17.83 4.56 21.77
N ILE A 54 -18.31 5.54 21.00
CA ILE A 54 -17.67 5.94 19.75
C ILE A 54 -16.23 6.42 19.93
N LYS A 55 -15.90 7.06 21.06
CA LYS A 55 -14.54 7.54 21.35
C LYS A 55 -13.63 6.38 21.71
N ALA A 56 -14.14 5.36 22.39
CA ALA A 56 -13.42 4.12 22.63
C ALA A 56 -13.07 3.42 21.30
N PHE A 57 -14.03 3.34 20.38
CA PHE A 57 -13.79 2.78 19.04
C PHE A 57 -12.74 3.58 18.25
N ILE A 58 -12.84 4.91 18.25
CA ILE A 58 -11.86 5.80 17.60
C ILE A 58 -10.45 5.56 18.16
N ASN A 59 -10.31 5.44 19.49
CA ASN A 59 -9.02 5.20 20.13
C ASN A 59 -8.40 3.84 19.75
N GLU A 60 -9.22 2.80 19.62
CA GLU A 60 -8.77 1.48 19.19
C GLU A 60 -8.24 1.53 17.75
N VAL A 61 -8.99 2.16 16.85
CA VAL A 61 -8.57 2.36 15.45
C VAL A 61 -7.32 3.23 15.37
N ALA A 62 -7.20 4.28 16.19
CA ALA A 62 -6.00 5.12 16.26
C ALA A 62 -4.76 4.30 16.63
N THR A 63 -4.91 3.37 17.56
CA THR A 63 -3.83 2.49 18.00
C THR A 63 -3.42 1.51 16.89
N ILE A 64 -4.39 0.91 16.22
CA ILE A 64 -4.14 -0.09 15.16
C ILE A 64 -3.55 0.56 13.90
N THR A 65 -4.09 1.71 13.50
CA THR A 65 -3.71 2.43 12.27
C THR A 65 -2.52 3.36 12.48
N ASN A 66 -2.17 3.65 13.73
CA ASN A 66 -1.13 4.60 14.12
C ASN A 66 -1.39 6.02 13.54
N GLN A 67 -2.65 6.42 13.57
CA GLN A 67 -3.13 7.71 13.06
C GLN A 67 -3.51 8.65 14.19
N ASN A 68 -3.31 9.94 13.96
CA ASN A 68 -3.72 10.99 14.89
C ASN A 68 -5.11 11.50 14.52
N PHE A 69 -6.03 11.54 15.49
CA PHE A 69 -7.38 12.08 15.31
C PHE A 69 -7.62 13.33 16.17
N VAL A 70 -8.33 14.31 15.62
CA VAL A 70 -8.87 15.46 16.36
C VAL A 70 -10.38 15.39 16.29
N LEU A 71 -11.04 15.32 17.44
CA LEU A 71 -12.48 15.11 17.54
C LEU A 71 -13.19 16.44 17.85
N ASP A 72 -14.27 16.72 17.12
CA ASP A 72 -15.23 17.74 17.52
C ASP A 72 -15.95 17.29 18.82
N PRO A 73 -16.11 18.18 19.82
CA PRO A 73 -16.73 17.82 21.11
C PRO A 73 -18.18 17.32 20.99
N ARG A 74 -18.86 17.60 19.88
CA ARG A 74 -20.23 17.14 19.60
C ARG A 74 -20.30 15.64 19.28
N ILE A 75 -19.17 15.00 18.94
CA ILE A 75 -19.11 13.57 18.66
C ILE A 75 -19.30 12.79 19.97
N ASN A 76 -20.46 12.14 20.08
CA ASN A 76 -20.86 11.32 21.22
C ASN A 76 -21.82 10.22 20.74
N GLY A 77 -22.02 9.18 21.55
CA GLY A 77 -22.92 8.06 21.25
C GLY A 77 -22.21 6.72 21.14
N ASN A 78 -22.92 5.73 20.64
CA ASN A 78 -22.48 4.34 20.60
C ASN A 78 -22.47 3.81 19.16
N VAL A 79 -21.59 2.84 18.90
CA VAL A 79 -21.46 2.17 17.60
C VAL A 79 -21.49 0.66 17.77
N THR A 80 -22.02 -0.02 16.75
CA THR A 80 -21.99 -1.48 16.66
C THR A 80 -21.34 -1.87 15.34
N VAL A 81 -20.33 -2.71 15.41
CA VAL A 81 -19.53 -3.16 14.26
C VAL A 81 -19.38 -4.67 14.34
N ILE A 82 -19.85 -5.37 13.32
CA ILE A 82 -19.78 -6.82 13.26
C ILE A 82 -18.91 -7.20 12.05
N SER A 83 -17.70 -7.73 12.30
CA SER A 83 -16.86 -8.32 11.25
C SER A 83 -16.75 -9.83 11.39
N ASN A 84 -17.00 -10.53 10.28
CA ASN A 84 -16.87 -11.99 10.18
C ASN A 84 -15.51 -12.44 9.65
N LYS A 85 -14.63 -11.50 9.24
CA LYS A 85 -13.32 -11.76 8.64
C LYS A 85 -12.23 -11.04 9.44
N ALA A 86 -11.03 -11.61 9.46
CA ALA A 86 -9.84 -10.88 9.86
C ALA A 86 -9.53 -9.79 8.81
N LEU A 87 -9.32 -8.56 9.27
CA LEU A 87 -9.06 -7.38 8.46
C LEU A 87 -7.62 -6.92 8.68
N SER A 88 -6.96 -6.55 7.59
CA SER A 88 -5.70 -5.83 7.60
C SER A 88 -5.88 -4.41 8.14
N ARG A 89 -4.77 -3.73 8.46
CA ARG A 89 -4.78 -2.33 8.93
C ARG A 89 -5.56 -1.40 7.99
N ASP A 90 -5.36 -1.54 6.69
CA ASP A 90 -6.01 -0.70 5.69
C ASP A 90 -7.51 -1.00 5.60
N GLU A 91 -7.90 -2.28 5.66
CA GLU A 91 -9.30 -2.68 5.70
C GLU A 91 -10.01 -2.18 6.98
N ILE A 92 -9.31 -2.14 8.12
CA ILE A 92 -9.84 -1.57 9.37
C ILE A 92 -10.07 -0.07 9.22
N PHE A 93 -9.14 0.65 8.59
CA PHE A 93 -9.31 2.07 8.34
C PHE A 93 -10.50 2.34 7.41
N GLN A 94 -10.69 1.53 6.36
CA GLN A 94 -11.87 1.64 5.50
C GLN A 94 -13.17 1.36 6.26
N LEU A 95 -13.23 0.29 7.05
CA LEU A 95 -14.37 -0.01 7.91
C LEU A 95 -14.68 1.14 8.88
N PHE A 96 -13.64 1.75 9.44
CA PHE A 96 -13.76 2.91 10.31
C PHE A 96 -14.43 4.09 9.60
N LEU A 97 -14.00 4.42 8.38
CA LEU A 97 -14.63 5.47 7.57
C LEU A 97 -16.12 5.17 7.32
N SER A 98 -16.47 3.92 7.04
CA SER A 98 -17.87 3.50 6.81
C SER A 98 -18.73 3.71 8.04
N VAL A 99 -18.20 3.34 9.21
CA VAL A 99 -18.91 3.51 10.49
C VAL A 99 -19.07 5.01 10.80
N MET A 100 -18.05 5.84 10.56
CA MET A 100 -18.17 7.29 10.75
C MET A 100 -19.24 7.89 9.83
N GLN A 101 -19.26 7.50 8.55
CA GLN A 101 -20.23 7.98 7.57
C GLN A 101 -21.67 7.64 7.96
N VAL A 102 -21.94 6.40 8.40
CA VAL A 102 -23.28 5.97 8.86
C VAL A 102 -23.75 6.78 10.07
N ASN A 103 -22.81 7.24 10.91
CA ASN A 103 -23.10 8.06 12.08
C ASN A 103 -23.12 9.57 11.78
N GLY A 104 -23.02 9.98 10.51
CA GLY A 104 -23.04 11.39 10.12
C GLY A 104 -21.79 12.16 10.55
N ILE A 105 -20.67 11.45 10.66
CA ILE A 105 -19.36 11.99 11.02
C ILE A 105 -18.45 11.89 9.79
N ALA A 106 -17.83 13.00 9.47
CA ALA A 106 -16.88 13.15 8.40
C ALA A 106 -15.45 13.10 8.92
N ALA A 107 -14.60 12.33 8.24
CA ALA A 107 -13.15 12.37 8.40
C ALA A 107 -12.54 13.32 7.36
N ILE A 108 -11.87 14.37 7.83
CA ILE A 108 -11.19 15.36 6.99
C ILE A 108 -9.69 15.25 7.21
N ASP A 109 -8.97 14.87 6.17
CA ASP A 109 -7.51 14.85 6.19
C ASP A 109 -6.97 16.29 6.30
N SER A 110 -6.14 16.55 7.32
CA SER A 110 -5.42 17.81 7.52
C SER A 110 -3.90 17.61 7.50
N GLY A 111 -3.42 16.57 6.81
CA GLY A 111 -2.01 16.23 6.63
C GLY A 111 -1.49 15.33 7.76
N THR A 112 -1.10 15.92 8.89
CA THR A 112 -0.53 15.15 10.02
C THR A 112 -1.58 14.50 10.92
N THR A 113 -2.85 14.81 10.69
CA THR A 113 -3.96 14.47 11.58
C THR A 113 -5.26 14.47 10.80
N ILE A 114 -6.17 13.58 11.19
CA ILE A 114 -7.51 13.46 10.62
C ILE A 114 -8.50 14.12 11.59
N LYS A 115 -9.26 15.11 11.11
CA LYS A 115 -10.31 15.76 11.90
C LYS A 115 -11.61 15.00 11.73
N LEU A 116 -12.22 14.60 12.83
CA LEU A 116 -13.56 14.02 12.86
C LEU A 116 -14.54 15.13 13.25
N VAL A 117 -15.46 15.45 12.34
CA VAL A 117 -16.46 16.50 12.54
C VAL A 117 -17.85 16.02 12.09
N PRO A 118 -18.94 16.55 12.64
CA PRO A 118 -20.27 16.29 12.10
C PRO A 118 -20.41 16.73 10.64
N ASP A 119 -21.16 16.00 9.81
CA ASP A 119 -21.32 16.23 8.37
C ASP A 119 -21.79 17.66 8.02
N ASN A 120 -22.63 18.26 8.87
CA ASN A 120 -23.11 19.62 8.66
C ASN A 120 -21.99 20.66 8.76
N VAL A 121 -20.97 20.40 9.58
CA VAL A 121 -19.76 21.22 9.70
C VAL A 121 -18.79 20.90 8.55
N ALA A 122 -18.65 19.62 8.19
CA ALA A 122 -17.73 19.19 7.14
C ALA A 122 -17.97 19.90 5.80
N LYS A 123 -19.24 20.01 5.40
CA LYS A 123 -19.68 20.68 4.16
C LYS A 123 -19.30 22.16 4.08
N GLN A 124 -19.06 22.80 5.24
CA GLN A 124 -18.68 24.21 5.33
C GLN A 124 -17.16 24.41 5.40
N SER A 125 -16.39 23.35 5.68
CA SER A 125 -14.97 23.45 6.03
C SER A 125 -14.00 23.59 4.85
N GLY A 126 -14.49 23.60 3.60
CA GLY A 126 -13.63 23.73 2.41
C GLY A 126 -12.76 22.49 2.18
N VAL A 127 -13.41 21.35 1.92
CA VAL A 127 -12.73 20.08 1.60
C VAL A 127 -11.84 20.25 0.36
N ALA A 128 -10.65 19.63 0.39
CA ALA A 128 -9.73 19.63 -0.74
C ALA A 128 -10.42 19.15 -2.03
N VAL A 129 -10.14 19.84 -3.14
CA VAL A 129 -10.70 19.50 -4.44
C VAL A 129 -9.88 18.36 -5.05
N ASP A 130 -10.52 17.21 -5.25
CA ASP A 130 -9.97 16.08 -5.99
C ASP A 130 -10.05 16.38 -7.50
N LEU A 131 -8.98 17.00 -8.00
CA LEU A 131 -8.84 17.35 -9.42
C LEU A 131 -8.46 16.17 -10.30
N ARG A 132 -7.92 15.08 -9.71
CA ARG A 132 -7.33 13.96 -10.46
C ARG A 132 -8.12 12.66 -10.36
N GLY A 133 -9.06 12.56 -9.43
CA GLY A 133 -9.79 11.32 -9.19
C GLY A 133 -9.07 10.36 -8.24
N ASP A 134 -8.04 10.80 -7.54
CA ASP A 134 -7.17 9.94 -6.71
C ASP A 134 -7.80 9.62 -5.34
N SER A 135 -8.90 10.28 -4.98
CA SER A 135 -9.65 9.94 -3.76
C SER A 135 -10.27 8.55 -3.89
N VAL A 136 -9.80 7.61 -3.06
CA VAL A 136 -10.27 6.22 -3.04
C VAL A 136 -11.27 6.00 -1.90
N GLY A 137 -12.40 5.34 -2.22
CA GLY A 137 -13.36 4.87 -1.21
C GLY A 137 -14.28 5.97 -0.68
N GLU A 138 -14.46 5.99 0.63
CA GLU A 138 -15.47 6.81 1.35
C GLU A 138 -14.93 8.14 1.87
N ALA A 139 -13.70 8.51 1.49
CA ALA A 139 -13.11 9.79 1.84
C ALA A 139 -13.92 10.95 1.24
N LEU A 140 -14.14 12.03 2.01
CA LEU A 140 -14.79 13.23 1.49
C LEU A 140 -13.90 13.90 0.44
N ALA A 141 -14.47 14.16 -0.74
CA ALA A 141 -13.80 14.81 -1.84
C ALA A 141 -14.75 15.77 -2.59
N THR A 142 -14.22 16.88 -3.07
CA THR A 142 -14.94 17.77 -4.00
C THR A 142 -14.41 17.55 -5.41
N ARG A 143 -15.27 17.23 -6.38
CA ARG A 143 -14.85 17.00 -7.78
C ARG A 143 -15.47 18.02 -8.74
N VAL A 144 -14.66 18.60 -9.62
CA VAL A 144 -15.11 19.48 -10.71
C VAL A 144 -15.27 18.66 -11.98
N ILE A 145 -16.46 18.67 -12.58
CA ILE A 145 -16.75 17.98 -13.85
C ILE A 145 -17.04 19.03 -14.91
N TYR A 146 -16.20 19.09 -15.95
CA TYR A 146 -16.45 19.93 -17.12
C TYR A 146 -17.43 19.21 -18.04
N LEU A 147 -18.55 19.86 -18.38
CA LEU A 147 -19.52 19.32 -19.32
C LEU A 147 -19.13 19.72 -20.74
N THR A 148 -18.73 18.76 -21.56
CA THR A 148 -18.56 18.95 -23.01
C THR A 148 -19.85 18.55 -23.74
N ASN A 149 -20.59 19.57 -24.17
CA ASN A 149 -21.66 19.60 -25.18
C ASN A 149 -22.44 18.28 -25.40
N THR A 150 -23.55 18.12 -24.70
CA THR A 150 -24.64 17.19 -25.06
C THR A 150 -25.67 18.00 -25.84
N GLN A 151 -25.92 17.62 -27.10
CA GLN A 151 -26.93 18.25 -27.95
C GLN A 151 -28.30 18.15 -27.25
N ALA A 152 -28.97 19.29 -27.10
CA ALA A 152 -30.31 19.40 -26.52
C ALA A 152 -31.38 18.81 -27.45
#